data_AF-A0A349CZZ8-F1
#
_entry.id   AF-A0A349CZZ8-F1
#
_cell.length_a   1.000
_cell.length_b   1.000
_cell.length_c   1.000
_cell.angle_alpha   90.00
_cell.angle_beta   90.00
_cell.angle_gamma   90.00
#
_symmetry.space_group_name_H-M   'P 1'
#
loop_
_entity.id
_entity.type
_entity.pdbx_description
1 polymer ?
#
loop_
_entity_poly.entity_id
_entity_poly.type
_entity_poly.pdbx_seq_one_letter_code
_entity_poly.pdbx_strand_id
1 'polypeptide(L)'
;MTILPPEPGEPRRPHGPRDPGDAWVEAPDGQRYWGRFGAAGLLALDADRGVLLQHRVGWSHFGGTWALPGGARHQGEDAATGAIREAQEEAGVPDGAVRARLESVLDVGVWTYTTLVADVVEPFTPVISDPESLELAWVPIDDVDALPLHPGFAASWPLLRSLLPRHPVVVVDVANVVGSVPDGWWRDRAGAASRLLDRVSRRASRGVAADALWLEGDVWFPRWTAVVEGQARAVSTEVAGVEVVAAPGEGDDTIVSVAAEFRDRGHDVIVVTSDRGLSERIVEVGGRVRGARWLRDLLDVD
;
A
#
# COMPACT_ATOMS: atom_id res chain seq x y z
N MET A 1 -2.94 -10.95 27.30
CA MET A 1 -2.51 -9.55 27.16
C MET A 1 -3.16 -8.73 28.25
N THR A 2 -2.45 -7.74 28.79
CA THR A 2 -2.95 -6.82 29.81
C THR A 2 -2.84 -5.39 29.28
N ILE A 3 -3.87 -4.57 29.44
CA ILE A 3 -3.82 -3.15 29.07
C ILE A 3 -3.41 -2.36 30.31
N LEU A 4 -2.31 -1.60 30.21
CA LEU A 4 -1.78 -0.78 31.27
C LEU A 4 -1.87 0.70 30.87
N PRO A 5 -2.43 1.59 31.72
CA PRO A 5 -2.35 3.02 31.46
C PRO A 5 -0.90 3.51 31.57
N PRO A 6 -0.52 4.59 30.89
CA PRO A 6 0.81 5.19 31.03
C PRO A 6 1.06 5.64 32.48
N GLU A 7 2.30 5.46 32.94
CA GLU A 7 2.69 5.82 34.30
C GLU A 7 2.76 7.35 34.51
N PRO A 8 2.69 7.85 35.75
CA PRO A 8 2.94 9.26 36.04
C PRO A 8 4.40 9.64 35.72
N GLY A 9 4.60 10.51 34.72
CA GLY A 9 5.93 11.04 34.36
C GLY A 9 6.58 10.42 33.12
N GLU A 10 5.97 9.41 32.50
CA GLU A 10 6.38 8.96 31.16
C GLU A 10 6.23 10.11 30.15
N PRO A 11 7.09 10.18 29.11
CA PRO A 11 6.90 11.08 27.97
C PRO A 11 5.45 10.98 27.47
N ARG A 12 4.78 12.13 27.38
CA ARG A 12 3.42 12.23 26.86
C ARG A 12 3.45 13.21 25.71
N ARG A 13 2.58 13.00 24.72
CA ARG A 13 2.18 14.09 23.83
C ARG A 13 1.76 15.30 24.68
N PRO A 14 2.35 16.49 24.47
CA PRO A 14 2.02 17.67 25.27
C PRO A 14 0.59 18.19 25.03
N HIS A 15 -0.01 17.83 23.89
CA HIS A 15 -1.28 18.38 23.41
C HIS A 15 -2.19 17.28 22.85
N GLY A 16 -3.50 17.37 23.16
CA GLY A 16 -4.56 16.46 22.66
C GLY A 16 -5.38 15.80 23.79
N PRO A 17 -6.67 15.45 23.55
CA PRO A 17 -7.40 14.58 24.47
C PRO A 17 -6.74 13.19 24.49
N ARG A 18 -6.79 12.50 25.65
CA ARG A 18 -6.34 11.10 25.77
C ARG A 18 -7.13 10.25 24.77
N ASP A 19 -6.46 9.67 23.78
CA ASP A 19 -7.11 8.66 22.95
C ASP A 19 -7.13 7.32 23.69
N PRO A 20 -8.21 6.52 23.59
CA PRO A 20 -8.24 5.17 24.16
C PRO A 20 -7.13 4.23 23.64
N GLY A 21 -6.50 4.58 22.52
CA GLY A 21 -5.32 3.94 21.94
C GLY A 21 -4.03 4.17 22.73
N ASP A 22 -3.92 5.26 23.49
CA ASP A 22 -2.73 5.65 24.26
C ASP A 22 -2.55 4.82 25.54
N ALA A 23 -2.24 3.54 25.36
CA ALA A 23 -1.99 2.61 26.45
C ALA A 23 -0.97 1.54 26.05
N TRP A 24 -0.32 0.99 27.07
CA TRP A 24 0.57 -0.15 26.93
C TRP A 24 -0.22 -1.45 26.82
N VAL A 25 0.17 -2.31 25.88
CA VAL A 25 -0.20 -3.72 25.81
C VAL A 25 0.96 -4.54 26.35
N GLU A 26 0.73 -5.28 27.43
CA GLU A 26 1.71 -6.23 27.98
C GLU A 26 1.40 -7.65 27.48
N ALA A 27 2.38 -8.26 26.81
CA ALA A 27 2.33 -9.64 26.35
C ALA A 27 2.58 -10.64 27.51
N PRO A 28 2.19 -11.92 27.36
CA PRO A 28 2.37 -12.92 28.42
C PRO A 28 3.82 -13.15 28.87
N ASP A 29 4.79 -12.80 28.03
CA ASP A 29 6.23 -12.87 28.31
C ASP A 29 6.79 -11.60 28.98
N GLY A 30 5.94 -10.61 29.28
CA GLY A 30 6.28 -9.36 29.94
C GLY A 30 6.75 -8.24 29.00
N GLN A 31 6.81 -8.48 27.69
CA GLN A 31 7.12 -7.41 26.72
C GLN A 31 5.97 -6.42 26.62
N ARG A 32 6.30 -5.13 26.44
CA ARG A 32 5.34 -4.03 26.38
C ARG A 32 5.36 -3.36 25.02
N TYR A 33 4.16 -3.06 24.51
CA TYR A 33 3.92 -2.45 23.21
C TYR A 33 3.03 -1.22 23.38
N TRP A 34 3.42 -0.09 22.81
CA TRP A 34 2.61 1.13 22.87
C TRP A 34 1.52 1.10 21.80
N GLY A 35 0.30 1.50 22.16
CA GLY A 35 -0.85 1.50 21.26
C GLY A 35 -1.76 0.31 21.50
N ARG A 36 -2.86 0.52 22.25
CA ARG A 36 -3.84 -0.53 22.59
C ARG A 36 -4.40 -1.25 21.38
N PHE A 37 -4.61 -0.52 20.29
CA PHE A 37 -5.17 -1.05 19.06
C PHE A 37 -4.09 -1.35 18.03
N GLY A 38 -2.83 -1.51 18.43
CA GLY A 38 -1.68 -1.55 17.52
C GLY A 38 -1.13 -0.16 17.22
N ALA A 39 -0.10 -0.12 16.39
CA ALA A 39 0.55 1.10 15.92
C ALA A 39 0.80 1.03 14.41
N ALA A 40 1.08 2.17 13.80
CA ALA A 40 1.44 2.25 12.39
C ALA A 40 2.45 3.37 12.15
N GLY A 41 3.28 3.20 11.13
CA GLY A 41 4.23 4.24 10.71
C GLY A 41 4.41 4.30 9.21
N LEU A 42 4.86 5.46 8.74
CA LEU A 42 5.01 5.78 7.33
C LEU A 42 6.47 5.62 6.89
N LEU A 43 6.70 4.74 5.92
CA LEU A 43 7.91 4.75 5.10
C LEU A 43 7.60 5.58 3.85
N ALA A 44 7.85 6.88 3.92
CA ALA A 44 7.75 7.75 2.75
C ALA A 44 9.01 7.59 1.89
N LEU A 45 8.83 7.20 0.64
CA LEU A 45 9.89 6.95 -0.33
C LEU A 45 9.89 8.06 -1.39
N ASP A 46 10.93 8.88 -1.36
CA ASP A 46 11.23 9.87 -2.39
C ASP A 46 12.21 9.26 -3.40
N ALA A 47 11.90 9.42 -4.70
CA ALA A 47 12.68 8.80 -5.77
C ALA A 47 14.14 9.26 -5.83
N ASP A 48 14.41 10.50 -5.42
CA ASP A 48 15.75 11.10 -5.48
C ASP A 48 16.45 11.09 -4.11
N ARG A 49 15.69 11.23 -3.02
CA ARG A 49 16.23 11.47 -1.67
C ARG A 49 16.22 10.24 -0.76
N GLY A 50 15.45 9.20 -1.10
CA GLY A 50 15.34 7.98 -0.31
C GLY A 50 14.22 8.02 0.73
N VAL A 51 14.47 7.50 1.93
CA VAL A 51 13.46 7.27 2.97
C VAL A 51 13.46 8.41 3.98
N LEU A 52 12.26 8.92 4.33
CA LEU A 52 12.12 9.87 5.44
C LEU A 52 12.26 9.13 6.78
N LEU A 53 13.27 9.51 7.57
CA LEU A 53 13.51 8.99 8.91
C LEU A 53 13.53 10.11 9.97
N GLN A 54 13.17 9.73 11.18
CA GLN A 54 13.16 10.56 12.38
C GLN A 54 14.20 10.06 13.37
N HIS A 55 15.06 10.96 13.84
CA HIS A 55 15.99 10.70 14.94
C HIS A 55 15.30 10.99 16.27
N ARG A 56 15.13 9.96 17.10
CA ARG A 56 14.39 10.06 18.36
C ARG A 56 15.22 10.73 19.44
N VAL A 57 14.62 11.61 20.24
CA VAL A 57 15.29 12.23 21.39
C VAL A 57 15.77 11.19 22.40
N GLY A 58 16.94 11.42 23.01
CA GLY A 58 17.66 10.44 23.83
C GLY A 58 16.95 9.93 25.09
N TRP A 59 15.93 10.65 25.57
CA TRP A 59 15.16 10.30 26.78
C TRP A 59 13.90 9.49 26.48
N SER A 60 13.59 9.24 25.21
CA SER A 60 12.49 8.36 24.80
C SER A 60 12.87 6.88 24.93
N HIS A 61 11.88 5.98 24.89
CA HIS A 61 12.12 4.54 24.78
C HIS A 61 12.90 4.27 23.46
N PHE A 62 14.11 3.71 23.57
CA PHE A 62 15.12 3.62 22.50
C PHE A 62 15.59 4.97 21.91
N GLY A 63 15.68 6.03 22.73
CA GLY A 63 16.19 7.32 22.30
C GLY A 63 17.59 7.29 21.69
N GLY A 64 17.86 8.23 20.78
CA GLY A 64 19.10 8.29 20.00
C GLY A 64 19.15 7.37 18.78
N THR A 65 18.05 6.66 18.48
CA THR A 65 17.91 5.81 17.30
C THR A 65 17.07 6.48 16.20
N TRP A 66 17.22 5.99 14.96
CA TRP A 66 16.43 6.40 13.80
C TRP A 66 15.25 5.45 13.56
N ALA A 67 14.07 6.01 13.31
CA ALA A 67 12.85 5.26 13.06
C ALA A 67 11.99 5.92 11.97
N LEU A 68 10.94 5.23 11.54
CA LEU A 68 9.88 5.82 10.74
C LEU A 68 9.00 6.73 11.63
N PRO A 69 8.51 7.87 11.13
CA PRO A 69 7.41 8.59 11.77
C PRO A 69 6.21 7.65 11.95
N GLY A 70 5.59 7.65 13.12
CA GLY A 70 4.56 6.67 13.44
C GLY A 70 4.20 6.59 14.92
N GLY A 71 3.02 6.04 15.20
CA GLY A 71 2.44 6.05 16.53
C GLY A 71 1.27 5.10 16.70
N ALA A 72 0.62 5.20 17.87
CA ALA A 72 -0.52 4.37 18.22
C ALA A 72 -1.72 4.64 17.31
N ARG A 73 -2.45 3.58 16.96
CA ARG A 73 -3.72 3.71 16.23
C ARG A 73 -4.84 4.10 17.19
N HIS A 74 -5.70 5.00 16.72
CA HIS A 74 -6.94 5.33 17.41
C HIS A 74 -7.96 4.19 17.34
N GLN A 75 -8.98 4.22 18.20
CA GLN A 75 -10.03 3.21 18.18
C GLN A 75 -10.82 3.24 16.85
N GLY A 76 -10.78 2.12 16.10
CA GLY A 76 -11.48 2.00 14.82
C GLY A 76 -10.77 2.65 13.63
N GLU A 77 -9.58 3.20 13.85
CA GLU A 77 -8.71 3.74 12.80
C GLU A 77 -8.00 2.60 12.06
N ASP A 78 -8.06 2.62 10.72
CA ASP A 78 -7.26 1.71 9.92
C ASP A 78 -5.77 2.10 9.94
N ALA A 79 -4.90 1.14 9.63
CA ALA A 79 -3.48 1.33 9.82
C ALA A 79 -2.85 2.35 8.86
N ALA A 80 -3.33 2.44 7.61
CA ALA A 80 -2.82 3.41 6.65
C ALA A 80 -3.19 4.84 7.06
N THR A 81 -4.44 5.05 7.49
CA THR A 81 -4.91 6.33 8.04
C THR A 81 -4.09 6.74 9.25
N GLY A 82 -3.86 5.81 10.19
CA GLY A 82 -3.01 6.05 11.36
C GLY A 82 -1.58 6.43 10.98
N ALA A 83 -0.94 5.71 10.07
CA ALA A 83 0.42 6.02 9.61
C ALA A 83 0.54 7.42 8.98
N ILE A 84 -0.44 7.80 8.14
CA ILE A 84 -0.46 9.12 7.48
C ILE A 84 -0.69 10.23 8.51
N ARG A 85 -1.66 10.07 9.41
CA ARG A 85 -1.93 11.03 10.49
C ARG A 85 -0.69 11.25 11.35
N GLU A 86 -0.05 10.17 11.77
CA GLU A 86 1.15 10.24 12.61
C GLU A 86 2.30 10.95 11.88
N ALA A 87 2.54 10.62 10.61
CA ALA A 87 3.57 11.30 9.83
C ALA A 87 3.25 12.79 9.57
N GLN A 88 1.97 13.15 9.43
CA GLN A 88 1.51 14.55 9.37
C GLN A 88 1.84 15.28 10.68
N GLU A 89 1.55 14.66 11.82
CA GLU A 89 1.72 15.23 13.15
C GLU A 89 3.19 15.34 13.59
N GLU A 90 4.02 14.35 13.28
CA GLU A 90 5.42 14.26 13.73
C GLU A 90 6.39 14.92 12.73
N ALA A 91 6.18 14.67 11.44
CA ALA A 91 7.12 15.05 10.38
C ALA A 91 6.60 16.10 9.40
N GLY A 92 5.38 16.62 9.61
CA GLY A 92 4.78 17.65 8.77
C GLY A 92 4.55 17.19 7.33
N VAL A 93 4.32 15.90 7.09
CA VAL A 93 4.00 15.37 5.76
C VAL A 93 2.69 16.00 5.27
N PRO A 94 2.64 16.71 4.13
CA PRO A 94 1.40 17.34 3.68
C PRO A 94 0.33 16.32 3.26
N ASP A 95 -0.93 16.70 3.41
CA ASP A 95 -2.05 15.91 2.88
C ASP A 95 -1.92 15.74 1.35
N GLY A 96 -2.16 14.52 0.86
CA GLY A 96 -2.02 14.18 -0.56
C GLY A 96 -0.59 14.09 -1.11
N ALA A 97 0.45 14.39 -0.33
CA ALA A 97 1.83 14.38 -0.80
C ALA A 97 2.42 12.99 -1.03
N VAL A 98 1.77 11.94 -0.52
CA VAL A 98 2.20 10.55 -0.65
C VAL A 98 1.09 9.67 -1.21
N ARG A 99 1.48 8.58 -1.90
CA ARG A 99 0.55 7.55 -2.40
C ARG A 99 0.94 6.18 -1.89
N ALA A 100 0.00 5.53 -1.21
CA ALA A 100 0.18 4.18 -0.67
C ALA A 100 0.62 3.19 -1.76
N ARG A 101 1.58 2.33 -1.40
CA ARG A 101 2.17 1.32 -2.29
C ARG A 101 2.01 -0.08 -1.74
N LEU A 102 2.33 -0.30 -0.47
CA LEU A 102 2.08 -1.55 0.24
C LEU A 102 1.98 -1.32 1.75
N GLU A 103 1.39 -2.29 2.44
CA GLU A 103 1.46 -2.45 3.88
C GLU A 103 2.25 -3.73 4.22
N SER A 104 3.09 -3.63 5.25
CA SER A 104 3.77 -4.76 5.87
C SER A 104 3.45 -4.78 7.36
N VAL A 105 2.95 -5.91 7.85
CA VAL A 105 2.42 -6.08 9.20
C VAL A 105 3.34 -6.97 10.01
N LEU A 106 3.87 -6.41 11.09
CA LEU A 106 4.43 -7.19 12.18
C LEU A 106 3.31 -7.55 13.15
N ASP A 107 3.01 -8.84 13.28
CA ASP A 107 2.04 -9.37 14.23
C ASP A 107 2.75 -10.23 15.29
N VAL A 108 2.67 -9.80 16.56
CA VAL A 108 3.21 -10.55 17.72
C VAL A 108 2.11 -11.28 18.49
N GLY A 109 0.94 -11.48 17.86
CA GLY A 109 -0.22 -12.20 18.36
C GLY A 109 -1.13 -11.39 19.28
N VAL A 110 -0.57 -10.46 20.06
CA VAL A 110 -1.33 -9.58 20.98
C VAL A 110 -1.36 -8.12 20.56
N TRP A 111 -0.53 -7.76 19.58
CA TRP A 111 -0.33 -6.40 19.12
C TRP A 111 0.24 -6.44 17.69
N THR A 112 -0.07 -5.41 16.90
CA THR A 112 0.45 -5.30 15.53
C THR A 112 1.09 -3.94 15.30
N TYR A 113 2.15 -3.93 14.49
CA TYR A 113 2.70 -2.72 13.86
C TYR A 113 2.56 -2.82 12.36
N THR A 114 1.90 -1.84 11.73
CA THR A 114 1.83 -1.78 10.26
C THR A 114 2.77 -0.70 9.74
N THR A 115 3.68 -1.09 8.86
CA THR A 115 4.45 -0.13 8.06
C THR A 115 3.71 0.13 6.76
N LEU A 116 3.23 1.36 6.56
CA LEU A 116 2.72 1.82 5.27
C LEU A 116 3.91 2.34 4.45
N VAL A 117 4.22 1.68 3.34
CA VAL A 117 5.16 2.21 2.34
C VAL A 117 4.37 3.05 1.35
N ALA A 118 4.82 4.28 1.13
CA ALA A 118 4.18 5.19 0.20
C ALA A 118 5.22 5.93 -0.65
N ASP A 119 4.93 6.09 -1.93
CA ASP A 119 5.76 6.91 -2.81
C ASP A 119 5.41 8.39 -2.59
N VAL A 120 6.41 9.26 -2.49
CA VAL A 120 6.23 10.72 -2.45
C VAL A 120 5.86 11.17 -3.87
N VAL A 121 4.67 11.76 -4.00
CA VAL A 121 4.11 12.22 -5.28
C VAL A 121 4.12 13.74 -5.42
N GLU A 122 4.23 14.45 -4.29
CA GLU A 122 4.49 15.87 -4.25
C GLU A 122 5.68 16.12 -3.30
N PRO A 123 6.81 16.66 -3.79
CA PRO A 123 7.97 16.90 -2.96
C PRO A 123 7.69 17.90 -1.83
N PHE A 124 8.11 17.56 -0.61
CA PHE A 124 8.01 18.44 0.56
C PHE A 124 9.29 18.47 1.39
N THR A 125 9.39 19.45 2.28
CA THR A 125 10.43 19.53 3.33
C THR A 125 9.81 19.10 4.65
N PRO A 126 10.33 18.06 5.31
CA PRO A 126 9.79 17.60 6.59
C PRO A 126 10.04 18.65 7.67
N VAL A 127 9.11 18.76 8.62
CA VAL A 127 9.15 19.73 9.71
C VAL A 127 8.97 19.01 11.03
N ILE A 128 9.93 19.18 11.93
CA ILE A 128 9.82 18.69 13.30
C ILE A 128 8.65 19.40 13.97
N SER A 129 7.58 18.66 14.21
CA SER A 129 6.32 19.19 14.72
C SER A 129 5.96 18.63 16.10
N ASP A 130 6.74 17.66 16.58
CA ASP A 130 6.64 17.05 17.90
C ASP A 130 7.95 17.23 18.72
N PRO A 131 7.88 17.16 20.07
CA PRO A 131 9.06 17.28 20.94
C PRO A 131 9.87 15.97 21.12
N GLU A 132 9.43 14.87 20.52
CA GLU A 132 10.07 13.55 20.55
C GLU A 132 11.07 13.34 19.39
N SER A 133 11.04 14.23 18.40
CA SER A 133 11.95 14.35 17.26
C SER A 133 13.16 15.26 17.57
N LEU A 134 14.38 14.74 17.42
CA LEU A 134 15.61 15.55 17.41
C LEU A 134 15.96 16.05 16.01
N GLU A 135 15.77 15.21 15.00
CA GLU A 135 16.11 15.46 13.61
C GLU A 135 15.14 14.71 12.68
N LEU A 136 14.87 15.28 11.50
CA LEU A 136 14.21 14.59 10.39
C LEU A 136 15.15 14.65 9.19
N ALA A 137 15.34 13.52 8.52
CA ALA A 137 16.23 13.44 7.36
C ALA A 137 15.66 12.54 6.27
N TRP A 138 15.90 12.92 5.02
CA TRP A 138 15.80 11.99 3.90
C TRP A 138 17.12 11.22 3.80
N VAL A 139 17.05 9.91 3.85
CA VAL A 139 18.22 9.02 3.89
C VAL A 139 18.20 8.11 2.67
N PRO A 140 19.25 8.10 1.83
CA PRO A 140 19.34 7.15 0.72
C PRO A 140 19.15 5.72 1.20
N ILE A 141 18.42 4.90 0.43
CA ILE A 141 18.07 3.51 0.81
C ILE A 141 19.31 2.71 1.23
N ASP A 142 20.42 2.87 0.52
CA ASP A 142 21.65 2.14 0.77
C ASP A 142 22.40 2.58 2.03
N ASP A 143 22.09 3.77 2.56
CA ASP A 143 22.72 4.34 3.76
C ASP A 143 21.93 4.05 5.04
N VAL A 144 20.68 3.58 4.94
CA VAL A 144 19.80 3.32 6.09
C VAL A 144 20.42 2.33 7.07
N ASP A 145 21.09 1.28 6.56
CA ASP A 145 21.76 0.26 7.38
C ASP A 145 22.96 0.79 8.20
N ALA A 146 23.48 1.96 7.85
CA ALA A 146 24.59 2.60 8.55
C ALA A 146 24.15 3.42 9.78
N LEU A 147 22.85 3.68 9.93
CA LEU A 147 22.30 4.46 11.03
C LEU A 147 22.03 3.58 12.26
N PRO A 148 22.07 4.14 13.49
CA PRO A 148 21.61 3.44 14.67
C PRO A 148 20.08 3.33 14.65
N LEU A 149 19.54 2.29 14.01
CA LEU A 149 18.09 2.12 13.82
C LEU A 149 17.38 1.68 15.12
N HIS A 150 16.13 2.08 15.27
CA HIS A 150 15.23 1.54 16.29
C HIS A 150 15.13 0.02 16.11
N PRO A 151 15.24 -0.82 17.16
CA PRO A 151 15.36 -2.27 17.01
C PRO A 151 14.23 -2.93 16.21
N GLY A 152 13.00 -2.49 16.41
CA GLY A 152 11.85 -2.98 15.64
C GLY A 152 11.91 -2.60 14.16
N PHE A 153 12.43 -1.40 13.85
CA PHE A 153 12.60 -0.97 12.46
C PHE A 153 13.79 -1.71 11.82
N ALA A 154 14.90 -1.84 12.53
CA ALA A 154 16.07 -2.61 12.11
C ALA A 154 15.71 -4.07 11.74
N ALA A 155 14.84 -4.70 12.52
CA ALA A 155 14.39 -6.07 12.26
C ALA A 155 13.51 -6.17 11.00
N SER A 156 12.65 -5.19 10.75
CA SER A 156 11.75 -5.17 9.58
C SER A 156 12.42 -4.66 8.30
N TRP A 157 13.49 -3.86 8.42
CA TRP A 157 14.12 -3.16 7.30
C TRP A 157 14.61 -4.08 6.17
N PRO A 158 15.26 -5.24 6.41
CA PRO A 158 15.69 -6.13 5.32
C PRO A 158 14.54 -6.59 4.42
N LEU A 159 13.38 -6.92 5.01
CA LEU A 159 12.17 -7.25 4.25
C LEU A 159 11.67 -6.00 3.51
N LEU A 160 11.45 -4.88 4.21
CA LEU A 160 10.94 -3.65 3.60
C LEU A 160 11.79 -3.22 2.38
N ARG A 161 13.12 -3.24 2.52
CA ARG A 161 14.09 -2.91 1.47
C ARG A 161 13.97 -3.84 0.25
N SER A 162 13.70 -5.13 0.45
CA SER A 162 13.53 -6.09 -0.66
C SER A 162 12.23 -5.86 -1.45
N LEU A 163 11.23 -5.22 -0.83
CA LEU A 163 9.94 -4.89 -1.46
C LEU A 163 9.98 -3.57 -2.24
N LEU A 164 10.86 -2.61 -1.88
CA LEU A 164 10.98 -1.31 -2.54
C LEU A 164 11.21 -1.30 -4.06
N PRO A 165 11.84 -2.30 -4.70
CA PRO A 165 11.94 -2.33 -6.18
C PRO A 165 10.73 -2.96 -6.88
N ARG A 166 9.72 -3.47 -6.17
CA ARG A 166 8.62 -4.26 -6.78
C ARG A 166 7.43 -3.37 -7.14
N HIS A 167 6.97 -3.42 -8.39
CA HIS A 167 5.87 -2.57 -8.88
C HIS A 167 4.79 -3.44 -9.53
N PRO A 168 3.78 -3.93 -8.78
CA PRO A 168 2.72 -4.73 -9.37
C PRO A 168 1.76 -3.92 -10.24
N VAL A 169 1.41 -4.50 -11.38
CA VAL A 169 0.41 -3.98 -12.31
C VAL A 169 -0.60 -5.08 -12.62
N VAL A 170 -1.88 -4.78 -12.47
CA VAL A 170 -2.97 -5.66 -12.88
C VAL A 170 -3.62 -5.09 -14.14
N VAL A 171 -3.46 -5.78 -15.26
CA VAL A 171 -4.09 -5.45 -16.54
C VAL A 171 -5.34 -6.30 -16.72
N VAL A 172 -6.50 -5.67 -16.90
CA VAL A 172 -7.79 -6.35 -16.98
C VAL A 172 -8.29 -6.36 -18.42
N ASP A 173 -8.51 -7.56 -18.95
CA ASP A 173 -9.29 -7.79 -20.16
C ASP A 173 -10.79 -7.60 -19.84
N VAL A 174 -11.31 -6.39 -20.07
CA VAL A 174 -12.68 -6.06 -19.67
C VAL A 174 -13.69 -6.89 -20.44
N ALA A 175 -13.47 -7.11 -21.74
CA ALA A 175 -14.41 -7.85 -22.59
C ALA A 175 -14.50 -9.32 -22.14
N ASN A 176 -13.37 -9.97 -21.84
CA ASN A 176 -13.35 -11.34 -21.34
C ASN A 176 -14.00 -11.48 -19.95
N VAL A 177 -13.69 -10.55 -19.03
CA VAL A 177 -14.23 -10.60 -17.67
C VAL A 177 -15.75 -10.38 -17.67
N VAL A 178 -16.23 -9.37 -18.39
CA VAL A 178 -17.67 -9.13 -18.57
C VAL A 178 -18.34 -10.32 -19.25
N GLY A 179 -17.72 -10.85 -20.31
CA GLY A 179 -18.23 -12.01 -21.05
C GLY A 179 -18.31 -13.30 -20.23
N SER A 180 -17.61 -13.39 -19.09
CA SER A 180 -17.58 -14.57 -18.23
C SER A 180 -18.84 -14.76 -17.37
N VAL A 181 -19.75 -13.78 -17.33
CA VAL A 181 -20.97 -13.80 -16.50
C VAL A 181 -22.21 -13.78 -17.40
N PRO A 182 -23.18 -14.70 -17.23
CA PRO A 182 -24.40 -14.74 -18.04
C PRO A 182 -25.47 -13.76 -17.50
N ASP A 183 -25.15 -12.48 -17.44
CA ASP A 183 -26.00 -11.43 -16.83
C ASP A 183 -26.77 -10.56 -17.83
N GLY A 184 -26.68 -10.87 -19.14
CA GLY A 184 -27.31 -10.04 -20.18
C GLY A 184 -26.42 -8.93 -20.74
N TRP A 185 -25.13 -8.87 -20.40
CA TRP A 185 -24.18 -7.83 -20.80
C TRP A 185 -24.20 -7.46 -22.30
N TRP A 186 -24.55 -8.38 -23.19
CA TRP A 186 -24.60 -8.14 -24.63
C TRP A 186 -25.61 -7.06 -25.05
N ARG A 187 -26.62 -6.78 -24.20
CA ARG A 187 -27.62 -5.73 -24.42
C ARG A 187 -27.09 -4.34 -24.10
N ASP A 188 -26.13 -4.24 -23.18
CA ASP A 188 -25.53 -2.99 -22.71
C ASP A 188 -24.07 -3.23 -22.32
N ARG A 189 -23.21 -3.32 -23.34
CA ARG A 189 -21.78 -3.61 -23.15
C ARG A 189 -21.07 -2.50 -22.38
N ALA A 190 -21.41 -1.24 -22.67
CA ALA A 190 -20.81 -0.09 -22.02
C ALA A 190 -21.19 -0.05 -20.53
N GLY A 191 -22.47 -0.23 -20.20
CA GLY A 191 -22.90 -0.26 -18.79
C GLY A 191 -22.32 -1.46 -18.03
N ALA A 192 -22.17 -2.63 -18.67
CA ALA A 192 -21.51 -3.78 -18.05
C ALA A 192 -20.03 -3.50 -17.75
N ALA A 193 -19.30 -2.89 -18.68
CA ALA A 193 -17.92 -2.47 -18.48
C ALA A 193 -17.80 -1.41 -17.37
N SER A 194 -18.66 -0.37 -17.35
CA SER A 194 -18.65 0.64 -16.29
C SER A 194 -18.84 0.02 -14.89
N ARG A 195 -19.80 -0.90 -14.72
CA ARG A 195 -20.01 -1.57 -13.43
C ARG A 195 -18.80 -2.40 -12.97
N LEU A 196 -18.07 -3.01 -13.91
CA LEU A 196 -16.82 -3.69 -13.59
C LEU A 196 -15.75 -2.69 -13.14
N LEU A 197 -15.56 -1.59 -13.89
CA LEU A 197 -14.59 -0.55 -13.57
C LEU A 197 -14.86 0.09 -12.20
N ASP A 198 -16.11 0.32 -11.83
CA ASP A 198 -16.49 0.83 -10.51
C ASP A 198 -16.10 -0.13 -9.38
N ARG A 199 -16.23 -1.45 -9.60
CA ARG A 199 -15.81 -2.47 -8.63
C ARG A 199 -14.28 -2.52 -8.53
N VAL A 200 -13.58 -2.48 -9.66
CA VAL A 200 -12.11 -2.43 -9.68
C VAL A 200 -11.60 -1.18 -8.99
N SER A 201 -12.22 -0.01 -9.20
CA SER A 201 -11.88 1.24 -8.53
C SER A 201 -11.99 1.13 -7.00
N ARG A 202 -13.10 0.55 -6.49
CA ARG A 202 -13.25 0.29 -5.04
C ARG A 202 -12.22 -0.70 -4.50
N ARG A 203 -11.82 -1.70 -5.30
CA ARG A 203 -10.77 -2.63 -4.90
C ARG A 203 -9.39 -1.96 -4.90
N ALA A 204 -9.13 -1.08 -5.86
CA ALA A 204 -7.88 -0.34 -5.96
C ALA A 204 -7.62 0.50 -4.70
N SER A 205 -8.65 1.11 -4.11
CA SER A 205 -8.51 1.88 -2.87
C SER A 205 -8.32 1.04 -1.60
N ARG A 206 -8.70 -0.25 -1.63
CA ARG A 206 -8.53 -1.18 -0.49
C ARG A 206 -7.26 -2.02 -0.56
N GLY A 207 -6.58 -2.04 -1.70
CA GLY A 207 -5.42 -2.89 -1.94
C GLY A 207 -5.77 -4.36 -2.17
N VAL A 208 -4.75 -5.18 -2.40
CA VAL A 208 -4.83 -6.60 -2.74
C VAL A 208 -3.82 -7.36 -1.88
N ALA A 209 -4.23 -8.49 -1.32
CA ALA A 209 -3.34 -9.33 -0.53
C ALA A 209 -2.11 -9.75 -1.37
N ALA A 210 -0.92 -9.72 -0.76
CA ALA A 210 0.34 -9.96 -1.46
C ALA A 210 0.38 -11.32 -2.14
N ASP A 211 -0.13 -12.36 -1.48
CA ASP A 211 -0.21 -13.74 -1.99
C ASP A 211 -1.05 -13.85 -3.28
N ALA A 212 -2.14 -13.08 -3.39
CA ALA A 212 -2.98 -13.01 -4.58
C ALA A 212 -2.21 -12.44 -5.78
N LEU A 213 -1.20 -11.59 -5.54
CA LEU A 213 -0.29 -11.01 -6.53
C LEU A 213 1.04 -11.76 -6.68
N TRP A 214 1.25 -12.86 -5.96
CA TRP A 214 2.53 -13.58 -5.87
C TRP A 214 3.69 -12.69 -5.40
N LEU A 215 3.42 -11.84 -4.42
CA LEU A 215 4.40 -10.97 -3.77
C LEU A 215 4.51 -11.30 -2.28
N GLU A 216 5.59 -10.82 -1.67
CA GLU A 216 5.77 -10.80 -0.22
C GLU A 216 5.19 -9.52 0.39
N GLY A 217 5.09 -9.46 1.72
CA GLY A 217 4.34 -8.43 2.44
C GLY A 217 2.89 -8.84 2.68
N ASP A 218 2.01 -7.89 3.00
CA ASP A 218 0.66 -8.17 3.43
C ASP A 218 -0.39 -7.67 2.43
N VAL A 219 -0.39 -6.36 2.18
CA VAL A 219 -1.33 -5.71 1.24
C VAL A 219 -0.55 -4.84 0.27
N TRP A 220 -0.88 -4.91 -1.02
CA TRP A 220 -0.32 -4.07 -2.07
C TRP A 220 -1.39 -3.21 -2.71
N PHE A 221 -1.02 -2.00 -3.14
CA PHE A 221 -1.86 -1.11 -3.93
C PHE A 221 -1.34 -1.12 -5.37
N PRO A 222 -1.64 -2.17 -6.17
CA PRO A 222 -1.10 -2.28 -7.51
C PRO A 222 -1.68 -1.19 -8.42
N ARG A 223 -0.94 -0.88 -9.49
CA ARG A 223 -1.52 -0.12 -10.59
C ARG A 223 -2.56 -0.98 -11.29
N TRP A 224 -3.74 -0.41 -11.56
CA TRP A 224 -4.78 -1.06 -12.34
C TRP A 224 -4.85 -0.44 -13.73
N THR A 225 -4.82 -1.29 -14.76
CA THR A 225 -5.06 -0.89 -16.14
C THR A 225 -6.20 -1.74 -16.70
N ALA A 226 -7.23 -1.13 -17.27
CA ALA A 226 -8.36 -1.84 -17.84
C ALA A 226 -8.41 -1.59 -19.35
N VAL A 227 -8.30 -2.66 -20.15
CA VAL A 227 -8.38 -2.55 -21.61
C VAL A 227 -9.81 -2.79 -22.05
N VAL A 228 -10.37 -1.81 -22.76
CA VAL A 228 -11.74 -1.85 -23.31
C VAL A 228 -11.71 -1.84 -24.83
N GLU A 229 -12.60 -2.60 -25.46
CA GLU A 229 -12.69 -2.71 -26.91
C GLU A 229 -14.13 -2.56 -27.45
N GLY A 230 -14.25 -2.46 -28.77
CA GLY A 230 -15.55 -2.41 -29.45
C GLY A 230 -16.47 -1.30 -28.94
N GLN A 231 -17.71 -1.67 -28.57
CA GLN A 231 -18.71 -0.75 -28.02
C GLN A 231 -18.42 -0.31 -26.58
N ALA A 232 -17.61 -1.07 -25.83
CA ALA A 232 -17.24 -0.71 -24.47
C ALA A 232 -16.26 0.49 -24.42
N ARG A 233 -15.69 0.91 -25.56
CA ARG A 233 -14.86 2.12 -25.65
C ARG A 233 -15.60 3.42 -25.31
N ALA A 234 -16.93 3.38 -25.23
CA ALA A 234 -17.75 4.52 -24.84
C ALA A 234 -17.80 4.75 -23.31
N VAL A 235 -17.14 3.93 -22.50
CA VAL A 235 -17.04 4.16 -21.05
C VAL A 235 -16.21 5.40 -20.72
N SER A 236 -16.44 5.96 -19.53
CA SER A 236 -15.59 7.04 -19.00
C SER A 236 -14.14 6.55 -18.86
N THR A 237 -13.18 7.37 -19.27
CA THR A 237 -11.77 7.17 -18.97
C THR A 237 -11.37 7.71 -17.60
N GLU A 238 -12.24 8.48 -16.95
CA GLU A 238 -12.04 9.02 -15.61
C GLU A 238 -12.58 8.03 -14.57
N VAL A 239 -11.76 7.04 -14.22
CA VAL A 239 -12.06 6.05 -13.17
C VAL A 239 -10.98 6.14 -12.09
N ALA A 240 -11.37 6.45 -10.86
CA ALA A 240 -10.42 6.63 -9.76
C ALA A 240 -9.59 5.36 -9.52
N GLY A 241 -8.26 5.49 -9.54
CA GLY A 241 -7.33 4.38 -9.31
C GLY A 241 -7.22 3.36 -10.45
N VAL A 242 -7.87 3.60 -11.61
CA VAL A 242 -7.84 2.68 -12.77
C VAL A 242 -7.54 3.45 -14.05
N GLU A 243 -6.47 3.06 -14.73
CA GLU A 243 -6.13 3.55 -16.06
C GLU A 243 -6.95 2.81 -17.12
N VAL A 244 -7.82 3.51 -17.85
CA VAL A 244 -8.66 2.90 -18.90
C VAL A 244 -8.01 3.10 -20.27
N VAL A 245 -7.71 2.00 -20.96
CA VAL A 245 -7.09 2.00 -22.28
C VAL A 245 -8.09 1.49 -23.33
N ALA A 246 -8.45 2.34 -24.28
CA ALA A 246 -9.34 1.97 -25.38
C ALA A 246 -8.53 1.34 -26.53
N ALA A 247 -8.76 0.06 -26.81
CA ALA A 247 -8.11 -0.65 -27.91
C ALA A 247 -8.54 -0.06 -29.27
N PRO A 248 -7.61 0.32 -30.16
CA PRO A 248 -7.96 0.81 -31.50
C PRO A 248 -8.57 -0.30 -32.37
N GLY A 249 -8.11 -1.54 -32.19
CA GLY A 249 -8.57 -2.75 -32.86
C GLY A 249 -8.96 -3.84 -31.86
N GLU A 250 -8.38 -5.03 -32.04
CA GLU A 250 -8.56 -6.18 -31.14
C GLU A 250 -7.96 -5.90 -29.75
N GLY A 251 -8.70 -6.24 -28.69
CA GLY A 251 -8.28 -6.04 -27.31
C GLY A 251 -6.98 -6.77 -26.98
N ASP A 252 -6.82 -8.02 -27.43
CA ASP A 252 -5.68 -8.88 -27.15
C ASP A 252 -4.34 -8.25 -27.50
N ASP A 253 -4.23 -7.63 -28.68
CA ASP A 253 -3.00 -6.97 -29.13
C ASP A 253 -2.65 -5.77 -28.25
N THR A 254 -3.67 -5.01 -27.83
CA THR A 254 -3.50 -3.88 -26.92
C THR A 254 -3.04 -4.37 -25.53
N ILE A 255 -3.64 -5.45 -25.02
CA ILE A 255 -3.29 -6.04 -23.72
C ILE A 255 -1.84 -6.53 -23.73
N VAL A 256 -1.41 -7.24 -24.79
CA VAL A 256 -0.02 -7.70 -24.93
C VAL A 256 0.94 -6.52 -25.01
N SER A 257 0.60 -5.47 -25.77
CA SER A 257 1.44 -4.26 -25.87
C SER A 257 1.60 -3.58 -24.52
N VAL A 258 0.51 -3.39 -23.77
CA VAL A 258 0.53 -2.78 -22.43
C VAL A 258 1.33 -3.64 -21.45
N ALA A 259 1.13 -4.96 -21.49
CA ALA A 259 1.87 -5.89 -20.64
C ALA A 259 3.38 -5.85 -20.93
N ALA A 260 3.77 -5.88 -22.20
CA ALA A 260 5.17 -5.79 -22.61
C ALA A 260 5.81 -4.48 -22.16
N GLU A 261 5.13 -3.34 -22.34
CA GLU A 261 5.64 -2.03 -21.92
C GLU A 261 5.92 -1.97 -20.41
N PHE A 262 5.03 -2.51 -19.58
CA PHE A 262 5.27 -2.58 -18.14
C PHE A 262 6.39 -3.56 -17.78
N ARG A 263 6.50 -4.70 -18.48
CA ARG A 263 7.60 -5.66 -18.28
C ARG A 263 8.96 -5.08 -18.65
N ASP A 264 9.05 -4.29 -19.72
CA ASP A 264 10.27 -3.58 -20.12
C ASP A 264 10.72 -2.57 -19.06
N ARG A 265 9.77 -2.02 -18.28
CA ARG A 265 10.03 -1.17 -17.11
C ARG A 265 10.33 -1.94 -15.83
N GLY A 266 10.35 -3.28 -15.88
CA GLY A 266 10.64 -4.15 -14.73
C GLY A 266 9.47 -4.42 -13.80
N HIS A 267 8.24 -4.06 -14.17
CA HIS A 267 7.06 -4.22 -13.32
C HIS A 267 6.57 -5.67 -13.21
N ASP A 268 5.89 -6.00 -12.12
CA ASP A 268 5.21 -7.28 -11.91
C ASP A 268 3.84 -7.31 -12.57
N VAL A 269 3.80 -7.73 -13.82
CA VAL A 269 2.58 -7.70 -14.62
C VAL A 269 1.73 -8.95 -14.42
N ILE A 270 0.46 -8.73 -14.10
CA ILE A 270 -0.58 -9.74 -13.98
C ILE A 270 -1.70 -9.36 -14.94
N VAL A 271 -1.97 -10.20 -15.92
CA VAL A 271 -3.11 -10.02 -16.83
C VAL A 271 -4.29 -10.86 -16.35
N VAL A 272 -5.46 -10.26 -16.25
CA VAL A 272 -6.72 -10.95 -15.98
C VAL A 272 -7.39 -11.28 -17.31
N THR A 273 -7.35 -12.55 -17.70
CA THR A 273 -8.09 -13.09 -18.85
C THR A 273 -8.30 -14.59 -18.68
N SER A 274 -9.34 -15.13 -19.30
CA SER A 274 -9.58 -16.57 -19.43
C SER A 274 -9.39 -17.08 -20.86
N ASP A 275 -8.98 -16.20 -21.79
CA ASP A 275 -8.62 -16.59 -23.14
C ASP A 275 -7.26 -17.31 -23.16
N ARG A 276 -7.21 -18.48 -23.80
CA ARG A 276 -6.00 -19.32 -23.80
C ARG A 276 -4.90 -18.77 -24.71
N GLY A 277 -5.27 -18.23 -25.87
CA GLY A 277 -4.31 -17.66 -26.82
C GLY A 277 -3.67 -16.41 -26.25
N LEU A 278 -4.47 -15.51 -25.67
CA LEU A 278 -3.95 -14.34 -24.96
C LEU A 278 -3.09 -14.76 -23.77
N SER A 279 -3.51 -15.76 -22.99
CA SER A 279 -2.73 -16.25 -21.85
C SER A 279 -1.31 -16.70 -22.26
N GLU A 280 -1.19 -17.45 -23.35
CA GLU A 280 0.09 -17.90 -23.89
C GLU A 280 0.98 -16.71 -24.27
N ARG A 281 0.43 -15.73 -25.00
CA ARG A 281 1.14 -14.50 -25.41
C ARG A 281 1.61 -13.66 -24.23
N ILE A 282 0.84 -13.61 -23.14
CA ILE A 282 1.24 -12.89 -21.91
C ILE A 282 2.42 -13.56 -21.21
N VAL A 283 2.44 -14.89 -21.17
CA VAL A 283 3.57 -15.63 -20.62
C VAL A 283 4.83 -15.40 -21.46
N GLU A 284 4.71 -15.34 -22.78
CA GLU A 284 5.84 -15.05 -23.69
C GLU A 284 6.50 -13.68 -23.44
N VAL A 285 5.72 -12.65 -23.08
CA VAL A 285 6.27 -11.34 -22.69
C VAL A 285 6.69 -11.27 -21.22
N GLY A 286 6.67 -12.39 -20.50
CA GLY A 286 7.11 -12.50 -19.10
C GLY A 286 6.09 -12.02 -18.07
N GLY A 287 4.81 -11.90 -18.44
CA GLY A 287 3.70 -11.63 -17.54
C GLY A 287 3.15 -12.90 -16.88
N ARG A 288 2.33 -12.71 -15.84
CA ARG A 288 1.53 -13.77 -15.19
C ARG A 288 0.06 -13.61 -15.56
N VAL A 289 -0.72 -14.69 -15.46
CA VAL A 289 -2.14 -14.68 -15.84
C VAL A 289 -3.03 -15.14 -14.67
N ARG A 290 -4.14 -14.44 -14.47
CA ARG A 290 -5.26 -14.84 -13.60
C ARG A 290 -6.54 -14.93 -14.43
N GLY A 291 -7.38 -15.93 -14.15
CA GLY A 291 -8.68 -16.07 -14.82
C GLY A 291 -9.71 -15.04 -14.35
N ALA A 292 -10.78 -14.84 -15.13
CA ALA A 292 -11.86 -13.90 -14.78
C ALA A 292 -12.53 -14.23 -13.44
N ARG A 293 -12.61 -15.51 -13.07
CA ARG A 293 -13.11 -15.94 -11.75
C ARG A 293 -12.30 -15.35 -10.60
N TRP A 294 -10.96 -15.36 -10.70
CA TRP A 294 -10.09 -14.80 -9.66
C TRP A 294 -10.39 -13.32 -9.42
N LEU A 295 -10.55 -12.53 -10.48
CA LEU A 295 -10.88 -11.11 -10.32
C LEU A 295 -12.27 -10.94 -9.71
N ARG A 296 -13.27 -11.73 -10.14
CA ARG A 296 -14.62 -11.63 -9.55
C ARG A 296 -14.59 -11.93 -8.05
N ASP A 297 -13.94 -13.01 -7.65
CA ASP A 297 -13.81 -13.40 -6.24
C ASP A 297 -13.07 -12.29 -5.45
N LEU A 298 -12.02 -11.70 -6.02
CA LEU A 298 -11.29 -10.57 -5.42
C LEU A 298 -12.16 -9.33 -5.23
N LEU A 299 -13.09 -9.07 -6.15
CA LEU A 299 -14.00 -7.91 -6.14
C LEU A 299 -15.26 -8.13 -5.28
N ASP A 300 -15.52 -9.35 -4.81
CA ASP A 300 -16.68 -9.72 -4.00
C ASP A 300 -16.38 -9.77 -2.49
N VAL A 301 -15.10 -9.65 -2.10
CA VAL A 301 -14.70 -9.51 -0.69
C VAL A 301 -14.87 -8.05 -0.28
N ASP A 302 -15.89 -7.79 0.53
CA ASP A 302 -16.14 -6.50 1.18
C ASP A 302 -15.20 -6.23 2.35
#